data_AF-A0A9D1G5P2-F1
#
_entry.id   AF-A0A9D1G5P2-F1
#
_cell.length_a   1.000
_cell.length_b   1.000
_cell.length_c   1.000
_cell.angle_alpha   90.00
_cell.angle_beta   90.00
_cell.angle_gamma   90.00
#
_symmetry.space_group_name_H-M   'P 1'
#
loop_
_entity.id
_entity.type
_entity.pdbx_description
1 polymer ?
#
loop_
_entity_poly.entity_id
_entity_poly.type
_entity_poly.pdbx_seq_one_letter_code
_entity_poly.pdbx_strand_id
1 'polypeptide(L)'
;MACDRRESAKRFRERIERYFAGREAEGRFPTEAGLLLELGLTEEEYAAYLADERYRPELERARLRRMDWLENQMVTESGRATGCMNALKQEKNGGYADKAGQGAEKRLVIRLEGVGDGAAE
;
A
#
# COMPACT_ATOMS: atom_id res chain seq x y z
N MET A 1 27.55 -3.60 8.94
CA MET A 1 26.94 -3.25 10.24
C MET A 1 26.15 -4.46 10.67
N ALA A 2 26.61 -5.15 11.72
CA ALA A 2 25.99 -6.39 12.17
C ALA A 2 24.63 -6.05 12.82
N CYS A 3 23.55 -6.65 12.31
CA CYS A 3 22.25 -6.71 12.97
C CYS A 3 22.47 -7.06 14.44
N ASP A 4 22.24 -6.09 15.30
CA ASP A 4 22.32 -6.31 16.74
C ASP A 4 21.23 -7.32 17.15
N ARG A 5 21.59 -8.13 18.14
CA ARG A 5 20.88 -9.29 18.68
C ARG A 5 19.35 -9.18 18.61
N ARG A 6 18.71 -10.13 17.91
CA ARG A 6 17.29 -10.55 18.00
C ARG A 6 16.45 -9.61 18.88
N GLU A 7 15.96 -8.52 18.29
CA GLU A 7 15.00 -7.64 18.93
C GLU A 7 13.83 -8.47 19.47
N SER A 8 13.40 -8.25 20.72
CA SER A 8 12.26 -8.99 21.24
C SER A 8 11.01 -8.63 20.45
N ALA A 9 10.12 -9.60 20.20
CA ALA A 9 8.87 -9.37 19.47
C ALA A 9 8.05 -8.21 20.09
N LYS A 10 8.16 -8.01 21.42
CA LYS A 10 7.59 -6.88 22.12
C LYS A 10 8.16 -5.53 21.67
N ARG A 11 9.48 -5.39 21.60
CA ARG A 11 10.13 -4.14 21.16
C ARG A 11 9.85 -3.84 19.69
N PHE A 12 9.81 -4.90 18.86
CA PHE A 12 9.40 -4.78 17.47
C PHE A 12 7.97 -4.22 17.35
N ARG A 13 7.03 -4.77 18.12
CA ARG A 13 5.65 -4.28 18.19
C ARG A 13 5.57 -2.82 18.65
N GLU A 14 6.30 -2.43 19.69
CA GLU A 14 6.31 -1.05 20.20
C GLU A 14 6.76 -0.03 19.13
N ARG A 15 7.70 -0.41 18.26
CA ARG A 15 8.14 0.44 17.14
C ARG A 15 7.06 0.57 16.07
N ILE A 16 6.39 -0.54 15.73
CA ILE A 16 5.24 -0.52 14.83
C ILE A 16 4.14 0.40 15.40
N GLU A 17 3.80 0.26 16.68
CA GLU A 17 2.77 1.09 17.32
C GLU A 17 3.12 2.58 17.28
N ARG A 18 4.39 2.93 17.54
CA ARG A 18 4.89 4.30 17.44
C ARG A 18 4.72 4.89 16.03
N TYR A 19 5.05 4.11 14.99
CA TYR A 19 4.85 4.53 13.61
C TYR A 19 3.39 4.90 13.34
N PHE A 20 2.47 4.00 13.69
CA PHE A 20 1.05 4.23 13.45
C PHE A 20 0.52 5.43 14.24
N ALA A 21 0.88 5.56 15.51
CA ALA A 21 0.47 6.70 16.33
C ALA A 21 0.95 8.03 15.74
N GLY A 22 2.19 8.09 15.23
CA GLY A 22 2.72 9.27 14.56
C GLY A 22 1.93 9.61 13.29
N ARG A 23 1.63 8.62 12.44
CA ARG A 23 0.86 8.82 11.21
C ARG A 23 -0.59 9.21 11.46
N GLU A 24 -1.20 8.65 12.49
CA GLU A 24 -2.55 8.99 12.93
C GLU A 24 -2.63 10.44 13.42
N ALA A 25 -1.64 10.89 14.22
CA ALA A 25 -1.55 12.28 14.66
C ALA A 25 -1.32 13.27 13.50
N GLU A 26 -0.61 12.85 12.45
CA GLU A 26 -0.41 13.63 11.23
C GLU A 26 -1.63 13.60 10.28
N GLY A 27 -2.63 12.74 10.53
CA GLY A 27 -3.74 12.50 9.60
C GLY A 27 -3.29 11.91 8.26
N ARG A 28 -2.16 11.21 8.23
CA ARG A 28 -1.56 10.64 7.00
C ARG A 28 -1.73 9.14 6.96
N PHE A 29 -1.94 8.61 5.75
CA PHE A 29 -2.03 7.18 5.54
C PHE A 29 -0.71 6.47 5.91
N PRO A 30 -0.73 5.49 6.84
CA PRO A 30 0.45 4.71 7.19
C PRO A 30 0.80 3.71 6.08
N THR A 31 1.66 4.10 5.14
CA THR A 31 2.13 3.21 4.05
C THR A 31 3.07 2.10 4.56
N GLU A 32 3.18 1.01 3.80
CA GLU A 32 4.18 -0.04 4.08
C GLU A 32 5.61 0.49 3.93
N ALA A 33 5.91 1.24 2.87
CA ALA A 33 7.22 1.85 2.69
C ALA A 33 7.62 2.76 3.87
N GLY A 34 6.68 3.56 4.38
CA GLY A 34 6.91 4.38 5.56
C GLY A 34 7.16 3.56 6.83
N LEU A 35 6.50 2.40 6.96
CA LEU A 35 6.75 1.47 8.07
C LEU A 35 8.16 0.88 7.98
N LEU A 36 8.60 0.47 6.79
CA LEU A 36 9.95 -0.06 6.58
C LEU A 36 11.03 0.96 6.92
N LEU A 37 10.83 2.23 6.53
CA LEU A 37 11.75 3.31 6.88
C LEU A 37 11.86 3.53 8.39
N GLU A 38 10.74 3.50 9.12
CA GLU A 38 10.74 3.62 10.59
C GLU A 38 11.38 2.39 11.26
N LEU A 39 11.15 1.21 10.70
CA LEU A 39 11.77 -0.03 11.17
C LEU A 39 13.26 -0.11 10.77
N GLY A 40 13.74 0.75 9.87
CA GLY A 40 15.10 0.73 9.35
C GLY A 40 15.40 -0.55 8.56
N LEU A 41 14.38 -1.13 7.92
CA LEU A 41 14.46 -2.40 7.19
C LEU A 41 14.48 -2.14 5.69
N THR A 42 15.26 -2.94 4.95
CA THR A 42 15.10 -3.08 3.50
C THR A 42 13.93 -3.99 3.16
N GLU A 43 13.54 -4.05 1.88
CA GLU A 43 12.50 -4.99 1.44
C GLU A 43 12.94 -6.45 1.61
N GLU A 44 14.23 -6.76 1.42
CA GLU A 44 14.79 -8.10 1.63
C GLU A 44 14.75 -8.51 3.10
N GLU A 45 15.11 -7.59 4.00
CA GLU A 45 15.04 -7.84 5.45
C GLU A 45 13.58 -7.99 5.90
N TYR A 46 12.66 -7.20 5.35
CA TYR A 46 11.24 -7.34 5.62
C TYR A 46 10.70 -8.71 5.21
N ALA A 47 11.09 -9.21 4.03
CA ALA A 47 10.73 -10.56 3.59
C ALA A 47 11.27 -11.64 4.54
N ALA A 48 12.48 -11.48 5.07
CA ALA A 48 13.02 -12.37 6.09
C ALA A 48 12.22 -12.33 7.41
N TYR A 49 11.76 -11.15 7.84
CA TYR A 49 10.92 -11.01 9.04
C TYR A 49 9.50 -11.58 8.84
N LEU A 50 8.95 -11.50 7.64
CA LEU A 50 7.67 -12.14 7.28
C LEU A 50 7.77 -13.67 7.32
N ALA A 51 8.94 -14.24 7.01
CA ALA A 51 9.18 -15.67 7.09
C ALA A 51 9.43 -16.17 8.53
N ASP A 52 9.77 -15.27 9.47
CA ASP A 52 9.98 -15.62 10.87
C ASP A 52 8.65 -15.56 11.65
N GLU A 53 8.25 -16.69 12.22
CA GLU A 53 7.00 -16.85 12.98
C GLU A 53 6.89 -15.91 14.19
N ARG A 54 8.01 -15.37 14.68
CA ARG A 54 8.02 -14.43 15.81
C ARG A 54 7.50 -13.05 15.42
N TYR A 55 7.79 -12.60 14.21
CA TYR A 55 7.47 -11.25 13.75
C TYR A 55 6.28 -11.24 12.80
N ARG A 56 6.03 -12.34 12.08
CA ARG A 56 4.90 -12.49 11.16
C ARG A 56 3.56 -12.02 11.75
N PRO A 57 3.14 -12.40 12.97
CA PRO A 57 1.86 -11.96 13.52
C PRO A 57 1.76 -10.43 13.70
N GLU A 58 2.87 -9.77 14.05
CA GLU A 58 2.88 -8.32 14.25
C GLU A 58 2.87 -7.58 12.90
N LEU A 59 3.51 -8.14 11.87
CA LEU A 59 3.46 -7.61 10.51
C LEU A 59 2.08 -7.79 9.86
N GLU A 60 1.43 -8.94 10.10
CA GLU A 60 0.05 -9.18 9.67
C GLU A 60 -0.92 -8.20 10.35
N ARG A 61 -0.78 -7.97 11.65
CA ARG A 61 -1.54 -6.92 12.36
C ARG A 61 -1.30 -5.53 11.79
N ALA A 62 -0.04 -5.19 11.47
CA ALA A 62 0.27 -3.92 10.84
C ALA A 62 -0.45 -3.77 9.49
N ARG A 63 -0.47 -4.82 8.67
CA ARG A 63 -1.23 -4.83 7.40
C ARG A 63 -2.72 -4.63 7.63
N LEU A 64 -3.33 -5.38 8.56
CA LEU A 64 -4.76 -5.25 8.90
C LEU A 64 -5.11 -3.83 9.37
N ARG A 65 -4.25 -3.21 10.18
CA ARG A 65 -4.45 -1.83 10.64
C ARG A 65 -4.40 -0.82 9.49
N ARG A 66 -3.56 -1.03 8.47
CA ARG A 66 -3.56 -0.20 7.25
C ARG A 66 -4.87 -0.35 6.48
N MET A 67 -5.39 -1.57 6.35
CA MET A 67 -6.67 -1.82 5.69
C MET A 67 -7.83 -1.14 6.42
N ASP A 68 -7.92 -1.33 7.74
CA ASP A 68 -8.93 -0.70 8.59
C ASP A 68 -8.88 0.83 8.48
N TRP A 69 -7.69 1.43 8.46
CA TRP A 69 -7.56 2.87 8.26
C TRP A 69 -8.15 3.33 6.93
N LEU A 70 -7.86 2.62 5.84
CA LEU A 70 -8.38 2.94 4.50
C LEU A 70 -9.90 2.76 4.44
N GLU A 71 -10.42 1.68 5.01
CA GLU A 71 -11.86 1.40 5.06
C GLU A 71 -12.61 2.48 5.85
N ASN A 72 -12.12 2.83 7.05
CA ASN A 72 -12.71 3.89 7.85
C ASN A 72 -12.68 5.22 7.11
N GLN A 73 -11.55 5.59 6.50
CA GLN A 73 -11.44 6.83 5.74
C GLN A 73 -12.37 6.88 4.52
N MET A 74 -12.65 5.74 3.88
CA MET A 74 -13.66 5.66 2.82
C MET A 74 -15.09 5.90 3.33
N VAL A 75 -15.40 5.38 4.53
CA VAL A 75 -16.74 5.47 5.13
C VAL A 75 -16.99 6.84 5.75
N THR A 76 -15.98 7.43 6.38
CA THR A 76 -16.14 8.64 7.20
C THR A 76 -15.81 9.93 6.45
N GLU A 77 -14.94 9.91 5.44
CA GLU A 77 -14.51 11.12 4.72
C GLU A 77 -14.97 11.14 3.26
N SER A 78 -15.89 12.05 2.94
CA SER A 78 -16.33 12.28 1.57
C SER A 78 -15.21 12.87 0.73
N GLY A 79 -14.94 12.28 -0.44
CA GLY A 79 -13.91 12.73 -1.38
C GLY A 79 -12.56 11.98 -1.31
N ARG A 80 -12.32 11.16 -0.28
CA ARG A 80 -11.12 10.30 -0.20
C ARG A 80 -11.33 8.87 -0.71
N ALA A 81 -12.56 8.53 -1.07
CA ALA A 81 -12.96 7.18 -1.50
C ALA A 81 -12.13 6.64 -2.66
N THR A 82 -11.88 7.44 -3.71
CA THR A 82 -11.11 7.00 -4.89
C THR A 82 -9.64 6.72 -4.54
N GLY A 83 -9.01 7.57 -3.72
CA GLY A 83 -7.63 7.40 -3.29
C GLY A 83 -7.45 6.17 -2.39
N CYS A 84 -8.36 5.97 -1.45
CA CYS A 84 -8.33 4.83 -0.55
C CYS A 84 -8.62 3.51 -1.31
N MET A 85 -9.57 3.52 -2.25
CA MET A 85 -9.87 2.38 -3.10
C MET A 85 -8.69 1.97 -4.00
N ASN A 86 -7.95 2.94 -4.55
CA ASN A 86 -6.71 2.67 -5.28
C ASN A 86 -5.61 2.08 -4.37
N ALA A 87 -5.51 2.54 -3.12
CA ALA A 87 -4.55 1.99 -2.16
C ALA A 87 -4.92 0.56 -1.75
N LEU A 88 -6.22 0.25 -1.57
CA LEU A 88 -6.71 -1.11 -1.25
C LEU A 88 -6.49 -2.10 -2.40
N LYS A 89 -6.56 -1.64 -3.66
CA LYS A 89 -6.26 -2.44 -4.86
C LYS A 89 -4.82 -2.95 -4.92
N GLN A 90 -3.89 -2.30 -4.23
CA GLN A 90 -2.50 -2.75 -4.17
C GLN A 90 -2.39 -4.04 -3.33
N GLU A 91 -1.63 -5.03 -3.82
CA GLU A 91 -1.42 -6.33 -3.17
C GLU A 91 -0.89 -6.21 -1.74
N LYS A 92 -0.04 -5.19 -1.49
CA LYS A 92 0.60 -4.91 -0.21
C LYS A 92 -0.36 -4.39 0.89
N ASN A 93 -1.54 -3.90 0.52
CA ASN A 93 -2.53 -3.38 1.48
C ASN A 93 -3.70 -4.35 1.60
N GLY A 94 -4.48 -4.56 0.54
CA GLY A 94 -5.66 -5.43 0.56
C GLY A 94 -5.75 -6.38 -0.62
N GLY A 95 -5.06 -6.10 -1.72
CA GLY A 95 -5.22 -6.85 -2.97
C GLY A 95 -6.66 -6.84 -3.47
N TYR A 96 -7.42 -5.79 -3.16
CA TYR A 96 -8.82 -5.67 -3.51
C TYR A 96 -8.93 -5.55 -5.03
N ALA A 97 -9.05 -6.67 -5.73
CA ALA A 97 -9.43 -6.63 -7.13
C ALA A 97 -10.92 -6.30 -7.18
N ASP A 98 -11.31 -5.34 -8.03
CA ASP A 98 -12.69 -5.30 -8.47
C ASP A 98 -13.02 -6.72 -8.94
N LYS A 99 -14.06 -7.36 -8.39
CA LYS A 99 -14.65 -8.51 -9.10
C LYS A 99 -14.89 -7.95 -10.48
N ALA A 100 -14.19 -8.48 -11.49
CA ALA A 100 -14.37 -8.04 -12.85
C ALA A 100 -15.87 -8.18 -13.10
N GLY A 101 -16.60 -7.05 -13.03
CA GLY A 101 -17.93 -6.98 -13.60
C GLY A 101 -17.72 -7.48 -15.02
N GLN A 102 -18.60 -8.36 -15.47
CA GLN A 102 -18.66 -8.77 -16.87
C GLN A 102 -18.78 -7.50 -17.70
N GLY A 103 -17.62 -6.92 -18.02
CA GLY A 103 -17.48 -5.58 -18.51
C GLY A 103 -17.65 -5.72 -19.99
N ALA A 104 -18.81 -5.31 -20.48
CA ALA A 104 -19.11 -5.21 -21.89
C ALA A 104 -17.88 -4.68 -22.66
N GLU A 105 -17.62 -5.32 -23.80
CA GLU A 105 -16.53 -5.04 -24.72
C GLU A 105 -16.15 -3.55 -24.75
N LYS A 106 -14.97 -3.21 -24.22
CA LYS A 106 -14.47 -1.84 -24.27
C LYS A 106 -13.76 -1.62 -25.60
N ARG A 107 -14.46 -0.99 -26.55
CA ARG A 107 -13.92 -0.62 -27.86
C ARG A 107 -13.23 0.75 -27.79
N LEU A 108 -11.92 0.77 -27.97
CA LEU A 108 -11.13 1.99 -28.18
C LEU A 108 -11.05 2.26 -29.69
N VAL A 109 -11.59 3.38 -30.16
CA VAL A 109 -11.45 3.82 -31.55
C VAL A 109 -10.52 5.02 -31.58
N ILE A 110 -9.32 4.84 -32.12
CA ILE A 110 -8.36 5.91 -32.35
C ILE A 110 -8.46 6.30 -33.83
N ARG A 111 -8.92 7.51 -34.12
CA ARG A 111 -8.91 8.09 -35.47
C ARG A 111 -7.75 9.07 -35.57
N LEU A 112 -6.73 8.69 -36.35
CA LEU A 112 -5.64 9.58 -36.70
C LEU A 112 -5.96 10.17 -38.06
N GLU A 113 -6.39 11.44 -38.07
CA GLU A 113 -6.49 12.22 -39.30
C GLU A 113 -5.11 12.83 -39.58
N GLY A 114 -4.39 12.25 -40.53
CA GLY A 114 -3.14 12.82 -41.01
C GLY A 114 -3.40 14.07 -41.84
N VAL A 115 -2.73 15.18 -41.52
CA VAL A 115 -2.67 16.37 -42.40
C VAL A 115 -1.55 16.12 -43.41
N GLY A 116 -1.85 15.33 -44.42
CA GLY A 116 -0.89 14.90 -45.45
C GLY A 116 -1.39 15.20 -46.85
N ASP A 117 -1.88 16.42 -47.08
CA ASP A 117 -2.09 16.94 -48.43
C ASP A 117 -1.00 18.00 -48.68
N GLY A 118 -0.07 17.69 -49.59
CA GLY A 118 0.89 18.69 -50.09
C GLY A 118 2.38 18.45 -49.85
N ALA A 119 2.87 17.20 -49.83
CA ALA A 119 4.30 16.95 -50.07
C ALA A 119 4.52 16.48 -51.52
N ALA A 120 4.29 17.41 -52.46
CA ALA A 120 4.80 17.33 -53.82
C ALA A 120 5.48 18.66 -54.13
N GLU A 121 6.82 18.65 -54.11
CA GLU A 121 7.72 19.24 -55.11
C GLU A 121 9.11 18.60 -54.97
#